data_AF-A0A383CL05-F1
#
_entry.id   AF-A0A383CL05-F1
#
_cell.length_a   1.000
_cell.length_b   1.000
_cell.length_c   1.000
_cell.angle_alpha   90.00
_cell.angle_beta   90.00
_cell.angle_gamma   90.00
#
_symmetry.space_group_name_H-M   'P 1'
#
loop_
_entity.id
_entity.type
_entity.pdbx_description
1 polymer ?
#
loop_
_entity_poly.entity_id
_entity_poly.type
_entity_poly.pdbx_seq_one_letter_code
_entity_poly.pdbx_strand_id
1 'polypeptide(L)'
;MTIIDINFDVYSDTPKGRDPDSYSPTLRSYHKILWSKDLPNGVRFDLDDNTPRLLHHKSELGEFLLSSDSIGHTYSRVKSMSHIINQIPSEEINSFFSTCSTIGAYIIFPAKKVDNQMTINGSRGLNRSIKDRFDLTLECIRRFYINESSPLSDTFQRYSSFFSLFQEFKEYKDFFLLQDLVEENDLSIKFFLPFDSFDHP
;
A
#
# COMPACT_ATOMS: atom_id res chain seq x y z
N MET A 1 -17.37 -17.12 -10.66
CA MET A 1 -16.04 -16.60 -10.28
C MET A 1 -15.96 -15.18 -10.77
N THR A 2 -15.84 -14.22 -9.86
CA THR A 2 -15.54 -12.83 -10.25
C THR A 2 -14.05 -12.80 -10.59
N ILE A 3 -13.75 -12.68 -11.88
CA ILE A 3 -12.38 -12.61 -12.40
C ILE A 3 -11.89 -11.19 -12.13
N ILE A 4 -10.70 -11.06 -11.53
CA ILE A 4 -9.99 -9.78 -11.43
C ILE A 4 -9.36 -9.52 -12.80
N ASP A 5 -9.77 -8.46 -13.47
CA ASP A 5 -9.06 -7.96 -14.65
C ASP A 5 -7.88 -7.11 -14.20
N ILE A 6 -6.68 -7.66 -14.32
CA ILE A 6 -5.43 -7.01 -13.94
C ILE A 6 -5.06 -5.82 -14.82
N ASN A 7 -5.74 -5.64 -15.95
CA ASN A 7 -5.55 -4.51 -16.87
C ASN A 7 -6.64 -3.43 -16.72
N PHE A 8 -7.58 -3.61 -15.78
CA PHE A 8 -8.62 -2.62 -15.56
C PHE A 8 -8.03 -1.30 -15.06
N ASP A 9 -8.32 -0.21 -15.79
CA ASP A 9 -7.98 1.14 -15.38
C ASP A 9 -8.98 1.63 -14.32
N VAL A 10 -8.50 1.81 -13.07
CA VAL A 10 -9.32 2.27 -11.94
C VAL A 10 -9.87 3.68 -12.13
N TYR A 11 -9.32 4.48 -13.04
CA TYR A 11 -9.88 5.79 -13.37
C TYR A 11 -11.10 5.70 -14.29
N SER A 12 -11.30 4.57 -14.98
CA SER A 12 -12.41 4.39 -15.93
C SER A 12 -13.79 4.41 -15.27
N ASP A 13 -13.89 3.98 -14.02
CA ASP A 13 -15.11 4.02 -13.21
C ASP A 13 -15.06 5.06 -12.07
N THR A 14 -13.95 5.80 -11.97
CA THR A 14 -13.79 6.89 -11.00
C THR A 14 -14.39 8.19 -11.55
N PRO A 15 -15.25 8.90 -10.80
CA PRO A 15 -15.76 10.19 -11.24
C PRO A 15 -14.63 11.19 -11.52
N LYS A 16 -14.76 11.96 -12.60
CA LYS A 16 -13.71 12.91 -13.04
C LYS A 16 -13.23 13.81 -11.90
N GLY A 17 -11.91 13.86 -11.70
CA GLY A 17 -11.26 14.68 -10.67
C GLY A 17 -11.37 14.11 -9.26
N ARG A 18 -11.91 12.90 -9.08
CA ARG A 18 -11.88 12.16 -7.83
C ARG A 18 -10.70 11.20 -7.78
N ASP A 19 -10.41 10.79 -6.55
CA ASP A 19 -9.37 9.83 -6.21
C ASP A 19 -9.93 8.40 -6.31
N PRO A 20 -9.32 7.51 -7.14
CA PRO A 20 -9.79 6.14 -7.28
C PRO A 20 -9.78 5.36 -5.97
N ASP A 21 -8.86 5.66 -5.05
CA ASP A 21 -8.77 4.98 -3.74
C ASP A 21 -10.08 5.07 -2.95
N SER A 22 -10.77 6.19 -3.13
CA SER A 22 -12.04 6.50 -2.46
C SER A 22 -13.27 6.22 -3.31
N TYR A 23 -13.16 6.30 -4.64
CA TYR A 23 -14.32 6.39 -5.52
C TYR A 23 -14.44 5.32 -6.60
N SER A 24 -13.40 4.52 -6.88
CA SER A 24 -13.52 3.39 -7.80
C SER A 24 -14.23 2.21 -7.11
N PRO A 25 -15.48 1.86 -7.50
CA PRO A 25 -16.12 0.67 -6.98
C PRO A 25 -15.39 -0.61 -7.39
N THR A 26 -14.79 -0.65 -8.58
CA THR A 26 -14.07 -1.83 -9.08
C THR A 26 -12.79 -2.07 -8.29
N LEU A 27 -11.98 -1.04 -8.04
CA LEU A 27 -10.79 -1.15 -7.19
C LEU A 27 -11.13 -1.70 -5.80
N ARG A 28 -12.18 -1.16 -5.17
CA ARG A 28 -12.65 -1.64 -3.87
C ARG A 28 -13.10 -3.11 -3.93
N SER A 29 -13.83 -3.49 -4.97
CA SER A 29 -14.25 -4.89 -5.19
C SER A 29 -13.05 -5.83 -5.37
N TYR A 30 -12.02 -5.40 -6.11
CA TYR A 30 -10.80 -6.20 -6.30
C TYR A 30 -10.04 -6.39 -5.00
N HIS A 31 -9.86 -5.34 -4.20
CA HIS A 31 -9.26 -5.47 -2.86
C HIS A 31 -10.08 -6.41 -1.98
N LYS A 32 -11.41 -6.32 -1.99
CA LYS A 32 -12.27 -7.26 -1.25
C LYS A 32 -11.99 -8.71 -1.66
N ILE A 33 -11.90 -9.00 -2.95
CA ILE A 33 -11.65 -10.36 -3.48
C ILE A 33 -10.24 -10.84 -3.12
N LEU A 34 -9.20 -10.02 -3.34
CA LEU A 34 -7.80 -10.40 -3.11
C LEU A 34 -7.49 -10.66 -1.64
N TRP A 35 -8.04 -9.82 -0.76
CA TRP A 35 -7.65 -9.77 0.64
C TRP A 35 -8.65 -10.49 1.55
N SER A 36 -9.81 -10.93 1.04
CA SER A 36 -10.65 -11.92 1.73
C SER A 36 -10.07 -13.32 1.54
N LYS A 37 -9.06 -13.65 2.33
CA LYS A 37 -8.38 -14.95 2.30
C LYS A 37 -7.83 -15.32 3.66
N ASP A 38 -7.32 -16.53 3.77
CA ASP A 38 -6.86 -17.10 5.03
C ASP A 38 -5.61 -16.37 5.52
N LEU A 39 -5.61 -16.03 6.80
CA LEU A 39 -4.45 -15.55 7.54
C LEU A 39 -3.54 -16.72 7.92
N PRO A 40 -2.29 -16.46 8.33
CA PRO A 40 -1.36 -17.51 8.76
C PRO A 40 -1.86 -18.38 9.92
N ASN A 41 -2.79 -17.86 10.73
CA ASN A 41 -3.42 -18.63 11.82
C ASN A 41 -4.60 -19.53 11.34
N GLY A 42 -4.89 -19.56 10.04
CA GLY A 42 -5.98 -20.34 9.44
C GLY A 42 -7.36 -19.69 9.51
N VAL A 43 -7.49 -18.53 10.17
CA VAL A 43 -8.75 -17.76 10.19
C VAL A 43 -8.85 -16.93 8.92
N ARG A 44 -10.03 -16.88 8.34
CA ARG A 44 -10.28 -16.11 7.11
C ARG A 44 -10.46 -14.62 7.41
N PHE A 45 -9.72 -13.76 6.70
CA PHE A 45 -9.84 -12.31 6.80
C PHE A 45 -10.96 -11.77 5.92
N ASP A 46 -12.22 -12.16 6.20
CA ASP A 46 -13.34 -11.75 5.35
C ASP A 46 -13.56 -10.23 5.38
N LEU A 47 -13.66 -9.61 4.20
CA LEU A 47 -13.92 -8.19 4.01
C LEU A 47 -15.31 -7.96 3.43
N ASP A 48 -15.99 -6.94 3.93
CA ASP A 48 -17.16 -6.35 3.29
C ASP A 48 -16.90 -4.90 2.85
N ASP A 49 -17.77 -4.41 2.00
CA ASP A 49 -17.75 -3.06 1.41
C ASP A 49 -19.01 -2.27 1.77
N ASN A 50 -19.65 -2.60 2.90
CA ASN A 50 -20.87 -1.94 3.38
C ASN A 50 -20.57 -0.52 3.89
N THR A 51 -19.33 -0.27 4.32
CA THR A 51 -18.89 1.06 4.75
C THR A 51 -18.51 1.89 3.52
N PRO A 52 -19.11 3.07 3.31
CA PRO A 52 -18.79 3.90 2.15
C PRO A 52 -17.29 4.16 2.03
N ARG A 53 -16.72 3.84 0.85
CA ARG A 53 -15.31 4.09 0.46
C ARG A 53 -14.26 3.28 1.22
N LEU A 54 -14.66 2.39 2.13
CA LEU A 54 -13.76 1.58 2.94
C LEU A 54 -14.09 0.10 2.78
N LEU A 55 -13.13 -0.73 3.11
CA LEU A 55 -13.37 -2.14 3.41
C LEU A 55 -13.45 -2.31 4.92
N HIS A 56 -14.29 -3.24 5.36
CA HIS A 56 -14.49 -3.53 6.78
C HIS A 56 -14.23 -5.01 7.04
N HIS A 57 -13.40 -5.27 8.04
CA HIS A 57 -13.26 -6.57 8.67
C HIS A 57 -13.77 -6.50 10.10
N LYS A 58 -14.51 -7.53 10.53
CA LYS A 58 -14.88 -7.71 11.94
C LYS A 58 -14.96 -9.19 12.29
N SER A 59 -14.10 -9.62 13.21
CA SER A 59 -14.10 -10.99 13.74
C SER A 59 -13.56 -10.98 15.18
N GLU A 60 -13.33 -12.18 15.74
CA GLU A 60 -12.61 -12.36 17.00
C GLU A 60 -11.17 -11.84 16.97
N LEU A 61 -10.57 -11.66 15.78
CA LEU A 61 -9.23 -11.09 15.60
C LEU A 61 -9.22 -9.57 15.73
N GLY A 62 -10.38 -8.92 15.72
CA GLY A 62 -10.52 -7.48 15.84
C GLY A 62 -11.43 -6.87 14.76
N GLU A 63 -11.45 -5.54 14.75
CA GLU A 63 -12.25 -4.74 13.82
C GLU A 63 -11.34 -3.75 13.08
N PHE A 64 -11.30 -3.86 11.75
CA PHE A 64 -10.43 -3.06 10.90
C PHE A 64 -11.24 -2.38 9.80
N LEU A 65 -11.14 -1.05 9.73
CA LEU A 65 -11.56 -0.28 8.57
C LEU A 65 -10.33 -0.01 7.71
N LEU A 66 -10.37 -0.39 6.44
CA LEU A 66 -9.22 -0.40 5.54
C LEU A 66 -9.51 0.53 4.35
N SER A 67 -8.51 1.33 3.99
CA SER A 67 -8.55 2.21 2.81
C SER A 67 -7.46 1.81 1.84
N SER A 68 -7.76 1.91 0.55
CA SER A 68 -6.77 1.77 -0.53
C SER A 68 -5.81 2.96 -0.56
N ASP A 69 -4.64 2.75 -1.13
CA ASP A 69 -3.67 3.78 -1.46
C ASP A 69 -2.76 3.30 -2.60
N SER A 70 -2.35 4.21 -3.48
CA SER A 70 -1.47 3.88 -4.60
C SER A 70 -0.02 3.71 -4.15
N ILE A 71 0.61 2.60 -4.53
CA ILE A 71 2.03 2.34 -4.32
C ILE A 71 2.89 2.65 -5.55
N GLY A 72 2.24 2.99 -6.68
CA GLY A 72 2.89 3.44 -7.91
C GLY A 72 2.99 4.96 -7.96
N HIS A 73 4.21 5.49 -7.97
CA HIS A 73 4.40 6.95 -7.92
C HIS A 73 5.12 7.48 -9.17
N THR A 74 4.36 8.18 -10.04
CA THR A 74 4.89 8.72 -11.30
C THR A 74 5.68 10.02 -11.14
N TYR A 75 5.60 10.69 -9.97
CA TYR A 75 6.13 12.03 -9.69
C TYR A 75 5.69 13.14 -10.67
N SER A 76 4.87 12.83 -11.68
CA SER A 76 4.47 13.75 -12.76
C SER A 76 3.76 15.00 -12.26
N ARG A 77 3.12 14.92 -11.10
CA ARG A 77 2.40 16.03 -10.44
C ARG A 77 3.23 16.71 -9.33
N VAL A 78 4.45 16.24 -9.07
CA VAL A 78 5.32 16.77 -8.02
C VAL A 78 6.15 17.92 -8.59
N LYS A 79 5.80 19.16 -8.24
CA LYS A 79 6.41 20.38 -8.80
C LYS A 79 7.94 20.41 -8.70
N SER A 80 8.50 19.96 -7.58
CA SER A 80 9.96 19.91 -7.39
C SER A 80 10.67 18.95 -8.36
N MET A 81 9.94 17.96 -8.89
CA MET A 81 10.46 16.97 -9.84
C MET A 81 10.29 17.41 -11.31
N SER A 82 9.67 18.56 -11.57
CA SER A 82 9.38 19.04 -12.94
C SER A 82 10.62 19.09 -13.84
N HIS A 83 11.77 19.49 -13.30
CA HIS A 83 13.03 19.54 -14.04
C HIS A 83 13.50 18.16 -14.54
N ILE A 84 13.12 17.07 -13.88
CA ILE A 84 13.40 15.69 -14.31
C ILE A 84 12.29 15.21 -15.24
N ILE A 85 11.03 15.34 -14.82
CA ILE A 85 9.87 14.84 -15.58
C ILE A 85 9.78 15.47 -16.97
N ASN A 86 10.11 16.76 -17.11
CA ASN A 86 10.09 17.45 -18.40
C ASN A 86 11.15 16.92 -19.40
N GLN A 87 12.10 16.10 -18.96
CA GLN A 87 13.10 15.47 -19.83
C GLN A 87 12.61 14.11 -20.37
N ILE A 88 11.50 13.58 -19.86
CA ILE A 88 10.94 12.28 -20.25
C ILE A 88 9.79 12.51 -21.25
N PRO A 89 9.72 11.75 -22.36
CA PRO A 89 8.60 11.84 -23.28
C PRO A 89 7.25 11.65 -22.58
N SER A 90 6.27 12.48 -22.92
CA SER A 90 4.94 12.41 -22.28
C SER A 90 4.24 11.07 -22.48
N GLU A 91 4.52 10.37 -23.59
CA GLU A 91 3.98 9.04 -23.88
C GLU A 91 4.49 7.99 -22.87
N GLU A 92 5.77 8.06 -22.47
CA GLU A 92 6.34 7.17 -21.46
C GLU A 92 5.74 7.43 -20.08
N ILE A 93 5.57 8.70 -19.69
CA ILE A 93 4.90 9.08 -18.44
C ILE A 93 3.46 8.59 -18.41
N ASN A 94 2.72 8.75 -19.51
CA ASN A 94 1.34 8.29 -19.62
C ASN A 94 1.24 6.76 -19.59
N SER A 95 2.15 6.06 -20.26
CA SER A 95 2.23 4.60 -20.22
C SER A 95 2.49 4.11 -18.79
N PHE A 96 3.45 4.71 -18.08
CA PHE A 96 3.74 4.34 -16.70
C PHE A 96 2.56 4.66 -15.76
N PHE A 97 1.91 5.82 -15.93
CA PHE A 97 0.70 6.16 -15.18
C PHE A 97 -0.43 5.17 -15.41
N SER A 98 -0.63 4.70 -16.64
CA SER A 98 -1.62 3.67 -16.97
C SER A 98 -1.33 2.36 -16.23
N THR A 99 -0.06 1.94 -16.17
CA THR A 99 0.36 0.77 -15.37
C THR A 99 0.10 0.99 -13.87
N CYS A 100 0.39 2.20 -13.36
CA CYS A 100 0.11 2.56 -11.97
C CYS A 100 -1.39 2.75 -11.66
N SER A 101 -2.27 2.60 -12.65
CA SER A 101 -3.72 2.74 -12.53
C SER A 101 -4.45 1.38 -12.53
N THR A 102 -3.73 0.28 -12.33
CA THR A 102 -4.31 -1.07 -12.20
C THR A 102 -4.14 -1.60 -10.78
N ILE A 103 -4.89 -2.66 -10.43
CA ILE A 103 -4.91 -3.25 -9.08
C ILE A 103 -3.53 -3.57 -8.49
N GLY A 104 -2.55 -3.93 -9.32
CA GLY A 104 -1.19 -4.23 -8.86
C GLY A 104 -0.44 -3.03 -8.27
N ALA A 105 -0.92 -1.81 -8.53
CA ALA A 105 -0.32 -0.58 -8.05
C ALA A 105 -1.01 0.01 -6.81
N TYR A 106 -1.85 -0.78 -6.11
CA TYR A 106 -2.58 -0.35 -4.93
C TYR A 106 -2.47 -1.36 -3.78
N ILE A 107 -2.45 -0.85 -2.56
CA ILE A 107 -2.45 -1.65 -1.34
C ILE A 107 -3.50 -1.11 -0.36
N ILE A 108 -3.86 -1.87 0.67
CA ILE A 108 -4.77 -1.43 1.72
C ILE A 108 -4.08 -1.33 3.08
N PHE A 109 -4.45 -0.32 3.87
CA PHE A 109 -4.00 -0.13 5.24
C PHE A 109 -5.16 0.29 6.16
N PRO A 110 -5.03 0.11 7.49
CA PRO A 110 -5.94 0.69 8.47
C PRO A 110 -6.18 2.20 8.27
N ALA A 111 -7.44 2.57 8.11
CA ALA A 111 -7.91 3.92 7.81
C ALA A 111 -8.29 4.72 9.06
N LYS A 112 -8.58 4.05 10.18
CA LYS A 112 -8.99 4.73 11.42
C LYS A 112 -7.77 5.36 12.09
N LYS A 113 -7.85 6.66 12.40
CA LYS A 113 -6.83 7.33 13.22
C LYS A 113 -6.82 6.74 14.64
N VAL A 114 -5.63 6.49 15.15
CA VAL A 114 -5.38 6.08 16.54
C VAL A 114 -4.70 7.26 17.24
N ASP A 115 -5.19 7.63 18.42
CA ASP A 115 -4.68 8.76 19.23
C ASP A 115 -4.60 10.09 18.49
N ASN A 116 -5.52 10.31 17.54
CA ASN A 116 -5.57 11.47 16.64
C ASN A 116 -4.29 11.68 15.81
N GLN A 117 -3.45 10.66 15.67
CA GLN A 117 -2.23 10.69 14.87
C GLN A 117 -2.51 10.35 13.40
N MET A 118 -1.50 10.55 12.55
CA MET A 118 -1.55 10.16 11.14
C MET A 118 -1.76 8.65 11.00
N THR A 119 -2.54 8.27 9.99
CA THR A 119 -2.67 6.89 9.50
C THR A 119 -1.38 6.46 8.80
N ILE A 120 -1.25 5.17 8.46
CA ILE A 120 -0.09 4.67 7.70
C ILE A 120 0.06 5.43 6.37
N ASN A 121 -1.02 5.57 5.60
CA ASN A 121 -1.05 6.34 4.34
C ASN A 121 -0.58 7.79 4.55
N GLY A 122 -1.07 8.44 5.60
CA GLY A 122 -0.64 9.81 5.92
C GLY A 122 0.84 9.90 6.32
N SER A 123 1.30 8.98 7.17
CA SER A 123 2.68 8.96 7.65
C SER A 123 3.67 8.68 6.51
N ARG A 124 3.41 7.72 5.61
CA ARG A 124 4.33 7.42 4.50
C ARG A 124 4.46 8.59 3.51
N GLY A 125 3.36 9.28 3.22
CA GLY A 125 3.35 10.39 2.25
C GLY A 125 3.97 11.68 2.80
N LEU A 126 3.81 11.96 4.10
CA LEU A 126 4.34 13.18 4.73
C LEU A 126 5.75 13.02 5.32
N ASN A 127 6.22 11.78 5.49
CA ASN A 127 7.55 11.53 6.02
C ASN A 127 8.63 11.83 4.98
N ARG A 128 9.53 12.76 5.28
CA ARG A 128 10.59 13.22 4.37
C ARG A 128 11.64 12.16 4.04
N SER A 129 11.78 11.14 4.89
CA SER A 129 12.67 9.99 4.64
C SER A 129 12.03 8.90 3.80
N ILE A 130 10.71 8.97 3.55
CA ILE A 130 9.98 7.99 2.75
C ILE A 130 9.49 8.61 1.45
N LYS A 131 8.90 9.81 1.50
CA LYS A 131 8.33 10.53 0.34
C LYS A 131 7.45 9.62 -0.52
N ASP A 132 6.62 8.82 0.14
CA ASP A 132 5.69 7.89 -0.49
C ASP A 132 6.33 6.73 -1.28
N ARG A 133 7.68 6.60 -1.24
CA ARG A 133 8.39 5.46 -1.83
C ARG A 133 7.98 4.16 -1.15
N PHE A 134 7.40 3.26 -1.93
CA PHE A 134 6.87 2.01 -1.38
C PHE A 134 7.97 1.01 -0.99
N ASP A 135 9.11 0.98 -1.69
CA ASP A 135 10.27 0.17 -1.30
C ASP A 135 10.78 0.57 0.10
N LEU A 136 10.85 1.87 0.39
CA LEU A 136 11.21 2.38 1.72
C LEU A 136 10.13 2.11 2.77
N THR A 137 8.86 2.18 2.38
CA THR A 137 7.73 1.81 3.25
C THR A 137 7.79 0.33 3.62
N LEU A 138 8.08 -0.54 2.64
CA LEU A 138 8.20 -1.98 2.82
C LEU A 138 9.40 -2.34 3.70
N GLU A 139 10.53 -1.64 3.56
CA GLU A 139 11.67 -1.79 4.47
C GLU A 139 11.29 -1.41 5.91
N CYS A 140 10.50 -0.35 6.11
CA CYS A 140 10.00 -0.03 7.45
C CYS A 140 9.12 -1.16 8.01
N ILE A 141 8.29 -1.80 7.18
CA ILE A 141 7.44 -2.93 7.59
C ILE A 141 8.30 -4.15 7.93
N ARG A 142 9.32 -4.47 7.12
CA ARG A 142 10.29 -5.53 7.41
C ARG A 142 10.96 -5.31 8.76
N ARG A 143 11.47 -4.09 9.00
CA ARG A 143 12.07 -3.69 10.28
C ARG A 143 11.12 -3.81 11.45
N PHE A 144 9.84 -3.48 11.27
CA PHE A 144 8.83 -3.65 12.32
C PHE A 144 8.74 -5.11 12.80
N TYR A 145 8.71 -6.09 11.90
CA TYR A 145 8.63 -7.51 12.27
C TYR A 145 9.88 -8.05 12.97
N ILE A 146 11.05 -7.45 12.74
CA ILE A 146 12.30 -7.81 13.43
C ILE A 146 12.66 -6.88 14.59
N ASN A 147 11.72 -6.01 15.01
CA ASN A 147 11.88 -5.04 16.10
C ASN A 147 13.03 -4.04 15.90
N GLU A 148 13.29 -3.65 14.66
CA GLU A 148 14.25 -2.60 14.31
C GLU A 148 13.57 -1.22 14.14
N SER A 149 14.34 -0.16 14.40
CA SER A 149 13.85 1.21 14.26
C SER A 149 13.76 1.64 12.79
N SER A 150 12.74 2.42 12.48
CA SER A 150 12.48 3.01 11.17
C SER A 150 11.72 4.34 11.33
N PRO A 151 11.67 5.18 10.27
CA PRO A 151 10.88 6.41 10.29
C PRO A 151 9.37 6.22 10.52
N LEU A 152 8.86 4.99 10.41
CA LEU A 152 7.45 4.65 10.62
C LEU A 152 7.19 3.82 11.88
N SER A 153 8.20 3.54 12.72
CA SER A 153 8.06 2.66 13.90
C SER A 153 6.93 3.07 14.83
N ASP A 154 6.84 4.35 15.23
CA ASP A 154 5.74 4.84 16.08
C ASP A 154 4.38 4.69 15.40
N THR A 155 4.33 4.85 14.07
CA THR A 155 3.09 4.66 13.31
C THR A 155 2.67 3.21 13.32
N PHE A 156 3.57 2.28 12.99
CA PHE A 156 3.25 0.86 12.98
C PHE A 156 2.94 0.31 14.37
N GLN A 157 3.57 0.83 15.42
CA GLN A 157 3.26 0.44 16.80
C GLN A 157 1.79 0.74 17.16
N ARG A 158 1.25 1.88 16.73
CA ARG A 158 -0.18 2.23 16.91
C ARG A 158 -1.12 1.28 16.16
N TYR A 159 -0.65 0.69 15.07
CA TYR A 159 -1.38 -0.27 14.24
C TYR A 159 -0.90 -1.72 14.45
N SER A 160 -0.21 -2.00 15.55
CA SER A 160 0.41 -3.31 15.80
C SER A 160 -0.57 -4.47 15.72
N SER A 161 -1.81 -4.30 16.21
CA SER A 161 -2.88 -5.30 16.09
C SER A 161 -3.16 -5.74 14.65
N PHE A 162 -3.02 -4.85 13.67
CA PHE A 162 -3.15 -5.21 12.25
C PHE A 162 -1.94 -6.00 11.76
N PHE A 163 -0.72 -5.57 12.07
CA PHE A 163 0.49 -6.29 11.67
C PHE A 163 0.62 -7.66 12.35
N SER A 164 0.13 -7.81 13.58
CA SER A 164 0.09 -9.08 14.30
C SER A 164 -0.77 -10.14 13.62
N LEU A 165 -1.69 -9.77 12.72
CA LEU A 165 -2.48 -10.72 11.94
C LEU A 165 -1.60 -11.64 11.08
N PHE A 166 -0.43 -11.16 10.67
CA PHE A 166 0.47 -11.86 9.75
C PHE A 166 1.61 -12.59 10.46
N GLN A 167 1.81 -12.38 11.76
CA GLN A 167 2.88 -12.99 12.56
C GLN A 167 4.30 -12.52 12.19
N GLU A 168 4.79 -12.79 10.97
CA GLU A 168 6.12 -12.38 10.51
C GLU A 168 6.07 -11.65 9.15
N PHE A 169 7.21 -11.10 8.73
CA PHE A 169 7.31 -10.35 7.48
C PHE A 169 7.04 -11.21 6.24
N LYS A 170 7.47 -12.47 6.26
CA LYS A 170 7.28 -13.40 5.15
C LYS A 170 5.80 -13.59 4.83
N GLU A 171 5.00 -13.84 5.85
CA GLU A 171 3.56 -14.00 5.75
C GLU A 171 2.86 -12.69 5.37
N TYR A 172 3.33 -11.54 5.86
CA TYR A 172 2.83 -10.23 5.40
C TYR A 172 3.06 -10.05 3.89
N LYS A 173 4.28 -10.29 3.43
CA LYS A 173 4.67 -10.23 2.01
C LYS A 173 3.83 -11.20 1.18
N ASP A 174 3.67 -12.44 1.64
CA ASP A 174 2.91 -13.47 0.94
C ASP A 174 1.40 -13.14 0.89
N PHE A 175 0.87 -12.60 1.98
CA PHE A 175 -0.52 -12.16 2.02
C PHE A 175 -0.78 -11.00 1.06
N PHE A 176 0.11 -10.02 0.94
CA PHE A 176 -0.09 -8.88 0.04
C PHE A 176 0.50 -9.06 -1.36
N LEU A 177 1.01 -10.26 -1.69
CA LEU A 177 1.59 -10.58 -3.00
C LEU A 177 2.77 -9.66 -3.39
N LEU A 178 3.68 -9.40 -2.44
CA LEU A 178 4.78 -8.44 -2.59
C LEU A 178 6.12 -9.08 -2.96
N GLN A 179 6.13 -10.33 -3.45
CA GLN A 179 7.35 -11.10 -3.67
C GLN A 179 8.32 -10.43 -4.66
N ASP A 180 7.81 -9.72 -5.66
CA ASP A 180 8.64 -9.05 -6.66
C ASP A 180 9.46 -7.88 -6.08
N LEU A 181 9.08 -7.38 -4.89
CA LEU A 181 9.73 -6.26 -4.20
C LEU A 181 10.75 -6.69 -3.14
N VAL A 182 10.95 -8.00 -2.95
CA VAL A 182 11.81 -8.56 -1.89
C VAL A 182 12.85 -9.49 -2.51
N GLU A 183 14.03 -9.58 -1.91
CA GLU A 183 15.03 -10.59 -2.27
C GLU A 183 14.54 -11.99 -1.89
N GLU A 184 15.04 -13.03 -2.59
CA GLU A 184 14.54 -14.41 -2.44
C GLU A 184 14.64 -14.98 -1.01
N ASN A 185 15.53 -14.43 -0.19
CA ASN A 185 15.77 -14.86 1.20
C ASN A 185 14.95 -14.09 2.23
N ASP A 186 14.08 -13.15 1.82
CA ASP A 186 13.29 -12.27 2.69
C ASP A 186 14.11 -11.35 3.63
N LEU A 187 15.44 -11.29 3.45
CA LEU A 187 16.32 -10.51 4.33
C LEU A 187 16.41 -9.04 3.93
N SER A 188 16.11 -8.70 2.67
CA SER A 188 16.23 -7.34 2.15
C SER A 188 15.19 -7.01 1.08
N ILE A 189 14.87 -5.73 0.98
CA ILE A 189 13.98 -5.17 -0.05
C ILE A 189 14.78 -4.89 -1.33
N LYS A 190 14.15 -5.10 -2.48
CA LYS A 190 14.65 -4.64 -3.78
C LYS A 190 14.38 -3.15 -3.92
N PHE A 191 15.33 -2.32 -3.49
CA PHE A 191 15.19 -0.87 -3.54
C PHE A 191 15.17 -0.34 -4.98
N PHE A 192 14.31 0.65 -5.24
CA PHE A 192 14.16 1.28 -6.56
C PHE A 192 15.33 2.19 -6.92
N LEU A 193 16.01 2.70 -5.89
CA LEU A 193 17.22 3.52 -5.98
C LEU A 193 18.24 3.00 -4.96
N PRO A 194 19.55 3.28 -5.13
CA PRO A 194 20.54 2.98 -4.11
C PRO A 194 20.10 3.50 -2.74
N PHE A 195 20.15 2.63 -1.73
CA PHE A 195 19.71 2.91 -0.37
C PHE A 195 20.74 2.39 0.62
N ASP A 196 21.12 3.25 1.57
CA ASP A 196 22.06 2.92 2.65
C ASP A 196 21.35 3.06 4.01
N SER A 197 20.73 4.22 4.25
CA SER A 197 20.00 4.49 5.48
C SER A 197 18.88 5.53 5.30
N PHE A 198 17.97 5.59 6.27
CA PHE A 198 16.91 6.60 6.32
C PHE A 198 17.40 8.01 6.70
N ASP A 199 18.67 8.15 7.11
CA ASP A 199 19.33 9.44 7.33
C ASP A 199 19.80 10.06 6.01
N HIS A 200 19.98 9.23 4.98
CA HIS A 200 20.30 9.60 3.60
C HIS A 200 19.30 8.98 2.60
N PRO A 201 18.00 9.34 2.71
CA PRO A 201 16.89 8.68 2.01
C PRO A 201 16.74 9.04 0.52
#